data_AF-A0A2M7GIV8-F1
#
_entry.id   AF-A0A2M7GIV8-F1
#
_cell.length_a   1.000
_cell.length_b   1.000
_cell.length_c   1.000
_cell.angle_alpha   90.00
_cell.angle_beta   90.00
_cell.angle_gamma   90.00
#
_symmetry.space_group_name_H-M   'P 1'
#
loop_
_entity.id
_entity.type
_entity.pdbx_description
1 polymer ?
#
loop_
_entity_poly.entity_id
_entity_poly.type
_entity_poly.pdbx_seq_one_letter_code
_entity_poly.pdbx_strand_id
1 'polypeptide(L)' 'MGELLLALDGVTAGKSHRDIAVDLFGAEAVQAQWDAGSWVRSRVRRRIRKALDLMNGGYRELLETDK' A
#
# COMPACT_ATOMS: atom_id res chain seq x y z
N MET A 1 -8.12 -7.18 0.29
CA MET A 1 -8.57 -5.89 0.86
C MET A 1 -7.75 -5.44 2.06
N GLY A 2 -7.41 -6.32 3.02
CA GLY A 2 -6.66 -5.94 4.24
C GLY A 2 -5.34 -5.18 4.00
N GLU A 3 -4.53 -5.58 3.02
CA GLU A 3 -3.29 -4.86 2.69
C GLU A 3 -3.50 -3.42 2.22
N LEU A 4 -4.64 -3.10 1.60
CA LEU A 4 -4.94 -1.73 1.14
C LEU A 4 -5.38 -0.85 2.31
N LEU A 5 -6.14 -1.41 3.26
CA LEU A 5 -6.50 -0.72 4.50
C LEU A 5 -5.25 -0.46 5.34
N LEU A 6 -4.39 -1.46 5.53
CA LEU A 6 -3.14 -1.30 6.28
C LEU A 6 -2.21 -0.25 5.63
N ALA A 7 -2.12 -0.25 4.30
CA ALA A 7 -1.37 0.78 3.58
C ALA A 7 -2.00 2.16 3.75
N LEU A 8 -3.34 2.27 3.75
CA LEU A 8 -4.04 3.52 3.97
C LEU A 8 -3.81 4.04 5.38
N ASP A 9 -4.00 3.20 6.40
CA ASP A 9 -3.79 3.53 7.81
C ASP A 9 -2.37 4.00 8.07
N GLY A 10 -1.37 3.34 7.45
CA GLY A 10 0.02 3.76 7.56
C GLY A 10 0.27 5.14 6.96
N VAL A 11 -0.27 5.43 5.76
CA VAL A 11 -0.12 6.74 5.12
C VAL A 11 -0.84 7.84 5.89
N THR A 12 -2.07 7.60 6.34
CA THR A 12 -2.84 8.59 7.11
C THR A 12 -2.23 8.84 8.50
N ALA A 13 -1.55 7.85 9.08
CA ALA A 13 -0.75 7.99 10.29
C ALA A 13 0.64 8.63 10.07
N GLY A 14 0.99 9.01 8.83
CA GLY A 14 2.28 9.65 8.51
C GLY A 14 3.49 8.71 8.55
N LYS A 15 3.28 7.39 8.51
CA LYS A 15 4.37 6.40 8.48
C LYS A 15 5.21 6.56 7.20
N SER A 16 6.49 6.24 7.30
CA SER A 16 7.34 6.18 6.11
C SER A 16 6.95 4.99 5.22
N HIS A 17 7.33 5.05 3.94
CA HIS A 17 7.14 3.90 3.05
C HIS A 17 7.83 2.63 3.57
N ARG A 18 8.92 2.76 4.33
CA ARG A 18 9.65 1.62 4.88
C ARG A 18 8.86 0.99 6.03
N ASP A 19 8.27 1.80 6.91
CA ASP A 19 7.47 1.29 8.02
C ASP A 19 6.21 0.59 7.50
N ILE A 20 5.56 1.18 6.50
CA ILE A 20 4.44 0.53 5.80
C ILE A 20 4.88 -0.78 5.13
N ALA A 21 6.10 -0.84 4.60
CA ALA A 21 6.65 -2.07 4.03
C ALA A 21 6.85 -3.15 5.11
N VAL A 22 7.31 -2.76 6.30
CA VAL A 22 7.48 -3.68 7.43
C VAL A 22 6.14 -4.24 7.88
N ASP A 23 5.11 -3.39 7.97
CA ASP A 23 3.75 -3.83 8.31
C ASP A 23 3.16 -4.80 7.26
N LEU A 24 3.51 -4.62 5.97
CA LEU A 24 2.98 -5.43 4.86
C LEU A 24 3.77 -6.72 4.57
N PHE A 25 5.09 -6.70 4.73
CA PHE A 25 6.00 -7.76 4.28
C PHE A 25 6.88 -8.33 5.39
N GLY A 26 6.87 -7.73 6.58
CA GLY A 26 7.74 -8.09 7.69
C GLY A 26 9.13 -7.44 7.57
N ALA A 27 9.78 -7.27 8.73
CA ALA A 27 11.08 -6.59 8.83
C ALA A 27 12.21 -7.33 8.10
N GLU A 28 12.20 -8.66 8.12
CA GLU A 28 13.24 -9.48 7.47
C GLU A 28 13.24 -9.31 5.95
N ALA A 29 12.06 -9.40 5.32
CA ALA A 29 11.92 -9.20 3.88
C ALA A 29 12.30 -7.78 3.45
N VAL A 30 11.89 -6.77 4.23
CA VAL A 30 12.27 -5.39 3.98
C VAL A 30 13.78 -5.23 4.11
N GLN A 31 14.41 -5.79 5.15
CA GLN A 31 15.85 -5.69 5.32
C GLN A 31 16.63 -6.33 4.15
N ALA A 32 16.16 -7.46 3.64
CA ALA A 32 16.79 -8.14 2.52
C ALA A 32 16.65 -7.41 1.17
N GLN A 33 15.61 -6.58 1.00
CA GLN A 33 15.18 -6.10 -0.33
C GLN A 33 14.72 -4.64 -0.34
N TRP A 34 15.20 -3.78 0.55
CA TRP A 34 14.84 -2.35 0.57
C TRP A 34 15.81 -1.49 -0.24
N ASP A 35 16.02 -1.83 -1.51
CA ASP A 35 16.81 -1.04 -2.45
C ASP A 35 15.92 -0.31 -3.48
N ALA A 36 16.49 0.66 -4.22
CA ALA A 36 15.77 1.50 -5.17
C ALA A 36 15.07 0.75 -6.31
N GLY A 37 15.58 -0.44 -6.70
CA GLY A 37 15.04 -1.29 -7.77
C GLY A 37 14.09 -2.39 -7.26
N SER A 38 13.98 -2.56 -5.95
CA SER A 38 13.27 -3.68 -5.35
C SER A 38 11.79 -3.75 -5.69
N TRP A 39 11.30 -4.99 -5.81
CA TRP A 39 9.87 -5.22 -5.95
C TRP A 39 9.10 -4.76 -4.71
N VAL A 40 9.72 -4.78 -3.52
CA VAL A 40 9.09 -4.40 -2.25
C VAL A 40 8.68 -2.93 -2.29
N ARG A 41 9.61 -2.01 -2.57
CA ARG A 41 9.27 -0.58 -2.71
C ARG A 41 8.21 -0.36 -3.78
N SER A 42 8.30 -1.08 -4.89
CA SER A 42 7.34 -0.99 -6.00
C SER A 42 5.94 -1.48 -5.61
N ARG A 43 5.83 -2.58 -4.83
CA ARG A 43 4.56 -3.07 -4.28
C ARG A 43 3.96 -2.10 -3.28
N VAL A 44 4.78 -1.49 -2.40
CA VAL A 44 4.32 -0.50 -1.42
C VAL A 44 3.74 0.72 -2.14
N ARG A 45 4.49 1.34 -3.07
CA ARG A 45 4.01 2.51 -3.82
C ARG A 45 2.69 2.24 -4.54
N ARG A 46 2.57 1.07 -5.20
CA ARG A 46 1.33 0.68 -5.89
C ARG A 46 0.15 0.50 -4.94
N ARG A 47 0.36 -0.10 -3.76
CA ARG A 47 -0.68 -0.27 -2.73
C ARG A 47 -1.12 1.06 -2.16
N ILE A 48 -0.17 1.92 -1.80
CA ILE A 48 -0.46 3.27 -1.30
C ILE A 48 -1.28 4.04 -2.32
N ARG A 49 -0.85 4.07 -3.58
CA ARG A 49 -1.60 4.76 -4.64
C ARG A 49 -3.02 4.21 -4.77
N LYS A 50 -3.16 2.89 -4.92
CA LYS A 50 -4.48 2.26 -5.05
C LYS A 50 -5.37 2.50 -3.82
N ALA A 51 -4.81 2.48 -2.62
CA ALA A 51 -5.55 2.73 -1.39
C ALA A 51 -6.07 4.18 -1.32
N LEU A 52 -5.24 5.16 -1.69
CA LEU A 52 -5.63 6.57 -1.78
C LEU A 52 -6.68 6.80 -2.87
N ASP A 53 -6.51 6.18 -4.06
CA ASP A 53 -7.47 6.29 -5.16
C ASP A 53 -8.84 5.76 -4.73
N LEU A 54 -8.87 4.61 -4.05
CA LEU A 54 -10.10 4.05 -3.48
C LEU A 54 -10.72 4.99 -2.43
N MET A 55 -9.93 5.53 -1.49
CA MET A 55 -10.43 6.48 -0.47
C MET A 55 -11.03 7.74 -1.11
N ASN A 56 -10.45 8.22 -2.21
CA ASN A 56 -10.86 9.45 -2.90
C ASN A 56 -12.00 9.25 -3.89
N GLY A 57 -12.80 8.19 -3.74
CA GLY A 57 -14.00 7.96 -4.54
C GLY A 57 -13.86 6.91 -5.63
N GLY A 58 -12.66 6.36 -5.87
CA GLY A 58 -12.44 5.28 -6.85
C GLY A 58 -13.18 3.98 -6.51
N TYR A 59 -13.63 3.80 -5.26
CA TYR A 59 -14.49 2.68 -4.89
C TYR A 59 -15.84 2.68 -5.63
N ARG A 60 -16.31 3.83 -6.13
CA ARG A 60 -17.60 3.95 -6.83
C ARG A 60 -17.58 3.25 -8.18
N GLU A 61 -16.44 3.28 -8.88
CA GLU A 61 -16.26 2.56 -10.15
C GLU A 61 -16.44 1.04 -9.96
N LEU A 62 -15.99 0.50 -8.81
CA LEU A 62 -16.19 -0.92 -8.49
C LEU A 62 -17.67 -1.27 -8.34
N LEU A 63 -18.48 -0.35 -7.81
CA LEU A 63 -19.93 -0.55 -7.64
C LEU A 63 -20.71 -0.37 -8.96
N GLU A 64 -20.17 0.41 -9.90
CA GLU A 64 -20.77 0.60 -11.23
C GLU A 64 -20.49 -0.57 -12.17
N THR A 65 -19.37 -1.26 -11.99
CA THR A 65 -18.97 -2.42 -12.82
C THR A 65 -19.66 -3.72 -12.40
N ASP A 66 -20.26 -3.76 -11.20
CA ASP A 66 -21.05 -4.90 -10.69
C ASP A 66 -22.53 -4.87 -11.15
N LYS A 67 -22.87 -4.07 -12.17
CA LYS A 67 -24.21 -4.00 -12.79
C LYS A 67 -24.37 -4.88 -14.03
#